data_AF-A0A2D4URR1-F1
#
_entry.id   AF-A0A2D4URR1-F1
#
_cell.length_a   1.000
_cell.length_b   1.000
_cell.length_c   1.000
_cell.angle_alpha   90.00
_cell.angle_beta   90.00
_cell.angle_gamma   90.00
#
_symmetry.space_group_name_H-M   'P 1'
#
loop_
_entity.id
_entity.type
_entity.pdbx_description
1 polymer ?
#
loop_
_entity_poly.entity_id
_entity_poly.type
_entity_poly.pdbx_seq_one_letter_code
_entity_poly.pdbx_strand_id
1 'polypeptide(L)'
;NIDADRSETKTRMVELLCSGLGVDPAKLCHVGLQGWRYGLVETPLGQSFLTDGTLWAGGDWCCGPKVQDAWRSGTNIAANILNALESSLSVRSAVAN
;
A
#
# COMPACT_ATOMS: atom_id res chain seq x y z
N ASN A 1 5.18 -15.90 -10.36
CA ASN A 1 6.10 -16.26 -9.26
C ASN A 1 7.15 -15.15 -9.18
N ILE A 2 7.25 -14.45 -8.04
CA ILE A 2 8.19 -13.32 -7.89
C ILE A 2 9.64 -13.77 -7.69
N ASP A 3 9.84 -15.01 -7.25
CA ASP A 3 11.17 -15.61 -7.04
C ASP A 3 11.65 -16.39 -8.30
N ALA A 4 10.92 -16.29 -9.41
CA ALA A 4 11.34 -16.83 -10.69
C ALA A 4 12.53 -16.06 -11.27
N ASP A 5 13.21 -16.67 -12.25
CA ASP A 5 14.30 -16.01 -12.96
C ASP A 5 13.79 -14.70 -13.60
N ARG A 6 14.43 -13.59 -13.22
CA ARG A 6 14.02 -12.25 -13.62
C ARG A 6 14.30 -12.00 -15.10
N SER A 7 15.36 -12.60 -15.65
CA SER A 7 15.71 -12.46 -17.06
C SER A 7 14.72 -13.22 -17.93
N GLU A 8 14.39 -14.46 -17.55
CA GLU A 8 13.35 -15.25 -18.22
C GLU A 8 12.00 -14.53 -18.18
N THR A 9 11.60 -14.05 -17.00
CA THR A 9 10.36 -13.29 -16.82
C THR A 9 10.33 -12.04 -17.71
N LYS A 10 11.43 -11.29 -17.76
CA LYS A 10 11.56 -10.09 -18.59
C LYS A 10 11.42 -10.42 -20.07
N THR A 11 12.10 -11.45 -20.57
CA THR A 11 12.01 -11.91 -21.96
C THR A 11 10.57 -12.28 -22.32
N ARG A 12 9.91 -13.09 -21.49
CA ARG A 12 8.52 -13.52 -21.71
C ARG A 12 7.54 -12.33 -21.72
N MET A 13 7.73 -11.35 -20.83
CA MET A 13 6.89 -10.14 -20.81
C MET A 13 7.09 -9.30 -22.06
N VAL A 14 8.32 -9.15 -22.55
CA VAL A 14 8.62 -8.45 -23.82
C VAL A 14 7.95 -9.16 -25.00
N GLU A 15 8.09 -10.47 -25.11
CA GLU A 15 7.49 -11.27 -26.18
C GLU A 15 5.96 -11.10 -26.19
N LEU A 16 5.30 -11.22 -25.03
CA LEU A 16 3.86 -11.04 -24.89
C LEU A 16 3.41 -9.63 -25.29
N LEU A 17 4.11 -8.59 -24.82
CA LEU A 17 3.80 -7.19 -25.13
C LEU A 17 3.96 -6.91 -26.63
N CYS A 18 5.11 -7.27 -27.22
CA CYS A 18 5.43 -7.03 -28.62
C CYS A 18 4.48 -7.79 -29.56
N SER A 19 4.16 -9.03 -29.23
CA SER A 19 3.17 -9.83 -29.96
C SER A 19 1.78 -9.16 -29.92
N GLY A 20 1.32 -8.74 -28.74
CA GLY A 20 0.03 -8.07 -28.58
C GLY A 20 -0.07 -6.71 -29.30
N LEU A 21 1.05 -6.01 -29.47
CA LEU A 21 1.11 -4.72 -30.15
C LEU A 21 1.50 -4.81 -31.64
N GLY A 22 1.92 -5.97 -32.14
CA GLY A 22 2.46 -6.13 -33.50
C GLY A 22 3.76 -5.37 -33.74
N VAL A 23 4.58 -5.19 -32.70
CA VAL A 23 5.85 -4.45 -32.76
C VAL A 23 7.02 -5.41 -32.68
N ASP A 24 8.06 -5.16 -33.48
CA ASP A 24 9.32 -5.90 -33.41
C ASP A 24 10.06 -5.61 -32.08
N PRO A 25 10.36 -6.62 -31.24
CA PRO A 25 11.12 -6.46 -30.01
C PRO A 25 12.47 -5.74 -30.18
N ALA A 26 13.11 -5.86 -31.35
CA ALA A 26 14.38 -5.19 -31.64
C ALA A 26 14.26 -3.66 -31.66
N LYS A 27 13.04 -3.12 -31.77
CA LYS A 27 12.77 -1.67 -31.76
C LYS A 27 12.61 -1.08 -30.36
N LEU A 28 12.61 -1.90 -29.31
CA LEU A 28 12.54 -1.41 -27.94
C LEU A 28 13.86 -0.71 -27.55
N CYS A 29 13.78 0.59 -27.24
CA CYS A 29 14.95 1.37 -26.80
C CYS A 29 15.31 1.13 -25.33
N HIS A 30 14.36 0.65 -24.53
CA HIS A 30 14.56 0.37 -23.11
C HIS A 30 13.59 -0.72 -22.63
N VAL A 31 14.09 -1.60 -21.74
CA VAL A 31 13.26 -2.59 -21.05
C VAL A 31 13.69 -2.70 -19.60
N GLY A 32 12.75 -2.49 -18.67
CA GLY A 32 12.92 -2.68 -17.24
C GLY A 32 11.91 -3.68 -16.68
N LEU A 33 12.29 -4.39 -15.62
CA LEU A 33 11.40 -5.27 -14.87
C LEU A 33 11.46 -4.90 -13.39
N GLN A 34 10.30 -4.66 -12.77
CA GLN A 34 10.17 -4.50 -11.33
C GLN A 34 9.19 -5.54 -10.79
N GLY A 35 9.59 -6.23 -9.72
CA GLY A 35 8.71 -7.15 -8.99
C GLY A 35 8.26 -6.52 -7.69
N TRP A 36 6.96 -6.59 -7.40
CA TRP A 36 6.38 -6.07 -6.17
C TRP A 36 5.83 -7.25 -5.35
N ARG A 37 6.50 -7.62 -4.27
CA ARG A 37 6.07 -8.75 -3.42
C ARG A 37 4.74 -8.48 -2.74
N TYR A 38 4.54 -7.23 -2.34
CA TYR A 38 3.33 -6.73 -1.69
C TYR A 38 2.75 -5.59 -2.53
N GLY A 39 2.46 -5.87 -3.80
CA GLY A 39 1.97 -4.86 -4.74
C GLY A 39 0.45 -4.68 -4.76
N LEU A 40 -0.30 -5.62 -4.20
CA LEU A 40 -1.76 -5.61 -4.20
C LEU A 40 -2.28 -6.40 -3.00
N VAL A 41 -3.16 -5.79 -2.20
CA VAL A 41 -3.91 -6.53 -1.17
C VAL A 41 -5.05 -7.33 -1.81
N GLU A 42 -5.14 -8.63 -1.49
CA GLU A 42 -6.24 -9.49 -1.96
C GLU A 42 -7.43 -9.45 -1.00
N THR A 43 -7.15 -9.53 0.31
CA THR A 43 -8.18 -9.47 1.37
C THR A 43 -7.84 -8.32 2.32
N PRO A 44 -8.57 -7.19 2.23
CA PRO A 44 -8.36 -6.07 3.14
C PRO A 44 -8.69 -6.43 4.58
N LEU A 45 -8.06 -5.76 5.53
CA LEU A 45 -8.33 -5.92 6.97
C LEU A 45 -9.79 -5.65 7.34
N GLY A 46 -10.49 -4.79 6.59
CA GLY A 46 -11.90 -4.46 6.83
C GLY A 46 -12.13 -3.35 7.85
N GLN A 47 -11.06 -2.75 8.38
CA GLN A 47 -11.08 -1.59 9.28
C GLN A 47 -9.99 -0.61 8.85
N SER A 48 -10.08 0.65 9.27
CA SER A 48 -9.17 1.69 8.77
C SER A 48 -7.73 1.59 9.25
N PHE A 49 -7.49 1.00 10.42
CA PHE A 49 -6.16 0.82 11.00
C PHE A 49 -6.23 -0.16 12.18
N LEU A 50 -5.06 -0.63 12.64
CA LEU A 50 -4.88 -1.30 13.93
C LEU A 50 -4.28 -0.32 14.94
N THR A 51 -4.56 -0.53 16.22
CA THR A 51 -3.98 0.24 17.31
C THR A 51 -3.54 -0.67 18.45
N ASP A 52 -2.42 -0.35 19.08
CA ASP A 52 -1.93 -0.97 20.31
C ASP A 52 -1.19 0.07 21.17
N GLY A 53 -1.79 0.49 22.28
CA GLY A 53 -1.28 1.58 23.11
C GLY A 53 -1.13 2.90 22.32
N THR A 54 0.12 3.34 22.12
CA THR A 54 0.47 4.55 21.36
C THR A 54 0.96 4.24 19.94
N LEU A 55 0.69 3.04 19.42
CA LEU A 55 1.06 2.61 18.08
C LEU A 55 -0.19 2.49 17.20
N TRP A 56 -0.14 3.08 16.02
CA TRP A 56 -1.12 2.90 14.95
C TRP A 56 -0.44 2.30 13.73
N ALA A 57 -1.08 1.30 13.12
CA ALA A 57 -0.62 0.68 11.88
C ALA A 57 -1.73 0.73 10.85
N GLY A 58 -1.42 1.24 9.66
CA GLY A 58 -2.37 1.29 8.56
C GLY A 58 -1.72 1.50 7.20
N GLY A 59 -2.55 1.44 6.16
CA GLY A 59 -2.17 1.53 4.76
C GLY A 59 -3.32 1.16 3.85
N ASP A 60 -3.04 1.00 2.55
CA ASP A 60 -4.00 0.49 1.57
C ASP A 60 -4.58 -0.86 2.05
N TRP A 61 -3.72 -1.78 2.49
CA TRP A 61 -4.10 -3.11 2.99
C TRP A 61 -5.19 -3.13 4.09
N CYS A 62 -5.44 -2.00 4.77
CA CYS A 62 -6.53 -1.86 5.71
C CYS A 62 -7.91 -1.76 5.04
N CYS A 63 -8.02 -0.90 4.03
CA CYS A 63 -9.29 -0.48 3.42
C CYS A 63 -9.51 -1.04 2.00
N GLY A 64 -8.45 -1.37 1.26
CA GLY A 64 -8.51 -1.79 -0.14
C GLY A 64 -7.20 -1.52 -0.92
N PRO A 65 -7.05 -2.03 -2.14
CA PRO A 65 -5.78 -2.00 -2.87
C PRO A 65 -5.39 -0.65 -3.49
N LYS A 66 -6.18 0.40 -3.31
CA LYS A 66 -6.00 1.64 -4.05
C LYS A 66 -5.32 2.71 -3.21
N VAL A 67 -4.74 3.70 -3.90
CA VAL A 67 -4.12 4.85 -3.23
C VAL A 67 -5.09 5.57 -2.28
N GLN A 68 -6.37 5.70 -2.65
CA GLN A 68 -7.39 6.30 -1.77
C GLN A 68 -7.63 5.52 -0.48
N ASP A 69 -7.40 4.20 -0.49
CA ASP A 69 -7.59 3.33 0.66
C ASP A 69 -6.46 3.57 1.67
N ALA A 70 -5.23 3.75 1.17
CA ALA A 70 -4.08 4.17 1.97
C ALA A 70 -4.30 5.55 2.58
N TRP A 71 -4.75 6.51 1.75
CA TRP A 71 -5.05 7.86 2.20
C TRP A 71 -6.10 7.87 3.30
N ARG A 72 -7.22 7.15 3.09
CA ARG A 72 -8.31 7.03 4.08
C ARG A 72 -7.81 6.40 5.39
N SER A 73 -7.00 5.34 5.31
CA SER A 73 -6.38 4.71 6.48
C SER A 73 -5.56 5.72 7.27
N GLY A 74 -4.65 6.45 6.61
CA GLY A 74 -3.80 7.45 7.25
C GLY A 74 -4.57 8.63 7.84
N THR A 75 -5.58 9.15 7.15
CA THR A 75 -6.45 10.22 7.66
C THR A 75 -7.20 9.76 8.91
N ASN A 76 -7.71 8.53 8.92
CA ASN A 76 -8.42 7.98 10.07
C ASN A 76 -7.50 7.73 11.26
N ILE A 77 -6.24 7.34 11.04
CA ILE A 77 -5.22 7.27 12.09
C ILE A 77 -5.00 8.65 12.71
N ALA A 78 -4.75 9.68 11.88
CA ALA A 78 -4.51 11.04 12.37
C ALA A 78 -5.70 11.57 13.19
N ALA A 79 -6.92 11.37 12.70
CA ALA A 79 -8.13 11.75 13.44
C ALA A 79 -8.24 11.01 14.79
N ASN A 80 -7.90 9.72 14.84
CA ASN A 80 -7.93 8.96 16.08
C ASN A 80 -6.89 9.45 17.10
N ILE A 81 -5.67 9.77 16.65
CA ILE A 81 -4.61 10.34 17.50
C ILE A 81 -5.06 11.68 18.10
N LEU A 82 -5.61 12.58 17.28
CA LEU A 82 -6.09 13.88 17.74
C LEU A 82 -7.16 13.73 18.83
N ASN A 83 -8.15 12.85 18.60
CA ASN A 83 -9.20 12.57 19.58
C ASN A 83 -8.64 11.99 20.90
N ALA A 84 -7.65 11.10 20.82
CA ALA A 84 -7.01 10.51 22.00
C ALA A 84 -6.23 11.55 22.81
N LEU A 85 -5.53 12.47 22.13
CA LEU A 85 -4.80 13.56 22.78
C LEU A 85 -5.74 14.55 23.48
N GLU A 86 -6.81 14.97 22.81
CA GLU A 86 -7.84 15.86 23.40
C GLU A 86 -8.48 15.23 24.65
N SER A 87 -8.82 13.95 24.57
CA SER A 87 -9.36 13.19 25.70
C SER A 87 -8.38 13.18 26.88
N SER A 88 -7.09 12.96 26.61
CA SER A 88 -6.06 12.94 27.65
C SER A 88 -5.84 14.31 28.33
N LEU A 89 -5.95 15.41 27.57
CA LEU A 89 -5.82 16.77 28.07
C LEU A 89 -7.02 17.16 28.93
N SER A 90 -8.23 16.79 28.48
CA SER A 90 -9.46 17.01 29.24
C SER A 90 -9.43 16.30 30.60
N VAL A 91 -8.99 15.03 30.63
CA VAL A 91 -8.83 14.28 31.88
C VAL A 91 -7.81 14.93 32.82
N ARG A 92 -6.66 15.39 32.30
CA ARG A 92 -5.65 16.07 33.11
C ARG A 92 -6.18 17.37 33.72
N SER A 93 -6.98 18.14 32.98
CA SER A 93 -7.61 19.36 33.49
C SER A 93 -8.64 19.09 34.58
N ALA A 94 -9.37 17.97 34.50
CA ALA A 94 -10.37 17.60 35.51
C ALA A 94 -9.75 17.10 36.82
N VAL A 95 -8.56 16.49 36.77
CA VAL A 95 -7.83 16.00 37.96
C VAL A 95 -7.03 17.11 38.65
N ALA A 96 -6.76 18.22 37.96
CA ALA A 96 -6.01 19.36 38.49
C ALA A 96 -6.87 20.38 39.27
N ASN A 97 -8.20 20.23 39.27
CA ASN A 97 -9.16 21.01 40.05
C ASN A 97 -9.70 20.19 41.23
#